data_AF-A0A8B7MSC8-F1
#
_entry.id   AF-A0A8B7MSC8-F1
#
_cell.length_a   1.000
_cell.length_b   1.000
_cell.length_c   1.000
_cell.angle_alpha   90.00
_cell.angle_beta   90.00
_cell.angle_gamma   90.00
#
_symmetry.space_group_name_H-M   'P 1'
#
loop_
_entity.id
_entity.type
_entity.pdbx_description
1 polymer ?
#
loop_
_entity_poly.entity_id
_entity_poly.type
_entity_poly.pdbx_seq_one_letter_code
_entity_poly.pdbx_strand_id
1 'polypeptide(L)'
;MEEKEEEDEDGGREVAADQKQEGSPNQSPQRQQHLYAESVGFVHQGSLGPAKGEAYRDNERISVNDPVLAECIWESGLKKVFDDIKVQEKVAVGLNPNIRFYRYKVGQRFGRHIDESVDLGEGCKTQYTY
;
A
#
# COMPACT_ATOMS: atom_id res chain seq x y z
N MET A 1 -28.89 -46.13 63.85
CA MET A 1 -30.17 -46.34 63.13
C MET A 1 -30.80 -44.97 63.08
N GLU A 2 -30.91 -44.29 61.94
CA GLU A 2 -31.17 -44.77 60.58
C GLU A 2 -30.40 -43.98 59.51
N GLU A 3 -30.37 -44.57 58.32
CA GLU A 3 -29.68 -44.17 57.09
C GLU A 3 -30.52 -43.24 56.21
N LYS A 4 -29.81 -42.47 55.35
CA LYS A 4 -30.19 -41.91 54.03
C LYS A 4 -31.20 -40.73 54.06
N GLU A 5 -31.17 -39.75 53.16
CA GLU A 5 -30.93 -39.80 51.71
C GLU A 5 -30.15 -38.56 51.20
N GLU A 6 -29.45 -38.82 50.11
CA GLU A 6 -28.70 -37.93 49.22
C GLU A 6 -29.67 -37.37 48.18
N GLU A 7 -29.69 -36.05 47.96
CA GLU A 7 -30.22 -35.46 46.73
C GLU A 7 -29.26 -34.37 46.24
N ASP A 8 -28.62 -34.70 45.12
CA ASP A 8 -27.86 -33.84 44.23
C ASP A 8 -28.75 -32.77 43.59
N GLU A 9 -28.35 -31.49 43.56
CA GLU A 9 -28.70 -30.61 42.42
C GLU A 9 -27.61 -29.55 42.15
N ASP A 10 -26.89 -29.83 41.07
CA ASP A 10 -26.49 -28.96 39.96
C ASP A 10 -25.60 -27.74 40.22
N GLY A 11 -24.33 -27.94 39.86
CA GLY A 11 -23.32 -26.90 39.72
C GLY A 11 -23.62 -25.97 38.55
N GLY A 12 -24.26 -24.85 38.85
CA GLY A 12 -24.30 -23.67 37.98
C GLY A 12 -22.91 -23.04 37.83
N ARG A 13 -22.08 -23.61 36.96
CA ARG A 13 -20.82 -23.00 36.53
C ARG A 13 -21.18 -21.87 35.56
N GLU A 14 -21.19 -20.63 36.08
CA GLU A 14 -21.35 -19.44 35.25
C GLU A 14 -20.17 -19.39 34.26
N VAL A 15 -20.46 -19.81 33.02
CA VAL A 15 -19.55 -19.68 31.89
C VAL A 15 -19.47 -18.19 31.57
N ALA A 16 -18.46 -17.52 32.13
CA ALA A 16 -18.04 -16.23 31.65
C ALA A 16 -17.74 -16.37 30.15
N ALA A 17 -18.66 -15.86 29.33
CA ALA A 17 -18.47 -15.75 27.90
C ALA A 17 -17.18 -14.95 27.69
N ASP A 18 -16.17 -15.62 27.14
CA ASP A 18 -14.94 -15.01 26.67
C ASP A 18 -15.32 -14.03 25.56
N GLN A 19 -15.63 -12.79 25.96
CA GLN A 19 -15.74 -11.67 25.05
C GLN A 19 -14.35 -11.45 24.49
N LYS A 20 -14.06 -12.16 23.39
CA LYS A 20 -12.99 -11.75 22.48
C LYS A 20 -13.27 -10.30 22.14
N GLN A 21 -12.52 -9.41 22.78
CA GLN A 21 -12.38 -8.05 22.32
C GLN A 21 -11.85 -8.16 20.89
N GLU A 22 -12.76 -8.02 19.92
CA GLU A 22 -12.39 -7.81 18.55
C GLU A 22 -11.52 -6.56 18.54
N GLY A 23 -10.21 -6.79 18.42
CA GLY A 23 -9.23 -5.72 18.35
C GLY A 23 -9.68 -4.74 17.29
N SER A 24 -9.92 -3.50 17.71
CA SER A 24 -10.27 -2.38 16.85
C SER A 24 -9.39 -2.42 15.59
N PRO A 25 -9.94 -2.29 14.36
CA PRO A 25 -9.16 -2.45 13.15
C PRO A 25 -7.99 -1.48 13.21
N ASN A 26 -6.78 -2.00 13.35
CA ASN A 26 -5.58 -1.19 13.39
C ASN A 26 -5.53 -0.38 12.08
N GLN A 27 -5.82 0.92 12.17
CA GLN A 27 -5.93 1.86 11.07
C GLN A 27 -4.54 2.28 10.59
N SER A 28 -3.65 1.30 10.38
CA SER A 28 -2.34 1.56 9.82
C SER A 28 -2.52 2.24 8.45
N PRO A 29 -1.83 3.35 8.16
CA PRO A 29 -1.94 4.07 6.87
C PRO A 29 -1.80 3.16 5.65
N GLN A 30 -1.01 2.10 5.77
CA GLN A 30 -0.78 1.09 4.74
C GLN A 30 -2.07 0.31 4.39
N ARG A 31 -2.89 -0.04 5.39
CA ARG A 31 -4.20 -0.68 5.15
C ARG A 31 -5.17 0.27 4.45
N GLN A 32 -5.17 1.55 4.81
CA GLN A 32 -6.05 2.54 4.19
C GLN A 32 -5.71 2.74 2.70
N GLN A 33 -4.42 2.84 2.37
CA GLN A 33 -3.95 2.93 0.99
C GLN A 33 -4.34 1.69 0.16
N HIS A 34 -4.20 0.50 0.75
CA HIS A 34 -4.61 -0.75 0.11
C HIS A 34 -6.12 -0.77 -0.19
N LEU A 35 -6.96 -0.47 0.81
CA LEU A 35 -8.42 -0.46 0.64
C LEU A 35 -8.87 0.60 -0.38
N TYR A 36 -8.24 1.77 -0.39
CA TYR A 36 -8.51 2.80 -1.38
C TYR A 36 -8.18 2.31 -2.79
N ALA A 37 -7.01 1.70 -3.00
CA ALA A 37 -6.64 1.13 -4.29
C ALA A 37 -7.62 0.04 -4.75
N GLU A 38 -8.02 -0.88 -3.87
CA GLU A 38 -9.05 -1.89 -4.22
C GLU A 38 -10.38 -1.25 -4.65
N SER A 39 -10.79 -0.16 -3.98
CA SER A 39 -12.06 0.53 -4.28
C SER A 39 -12.06 1.24 -5.63
N VAL A 40 -10.91 1.80 -6.06
CA VAL A 40 -10.76 2.45 -7.37
C VAL A 40 -10.76 1.41 -8.49
N GLY A 41 -10.30 0.18 -8.20
CA GLY A 41 -10.30 -0.94 -9.13
C GLY A 41 -9.02 -0.96 -9.97
N PHE A 42 -8.27 -2.06 -9.84
CA PHE A 42 -7.05 -2.25 -10.63
C PHE A 42 -7.38 -2.59 -12.08
N VAL A 43 -6.69 -1.93 -13.01
CA VAL A 43 -6.76 -2.26 -14.43
C VAL A 43 -5.56 -3.12 -14.79
N HIS A 44 -5.82 -4.25 -15.43
CA HIS A 44 -4.75 -5.09 -15.97
C HIS A 44 -4.01 -4.34 -17.09
N GLN A 45 -2.70 -4.19 -16.94
CA GLN A 45 -1.78 -3.65 -17.92
C GLN A 45 -0.98 -4.80 -18.51
N GLY A 46 -1.53 -5.36 -19.59
CA GLY A 46 -0.83 -6.31 -20.45
C GLY A 46 -0.30 -5.61 -21.69
N SER A 47 0.97 -5.81 -22.02
CA SER A 47 1.46 -5.56 -23.38
C SER A 47 1.62 -6.89 -24.12
N LEU A 48 1.37 -6.91 -25.43
CA LEU A 48 1.50 -8.11 -26.29
C LEU A 48 2.96 -8.58 -26.47
N GLY A 49 3.89 -8.09 -25.64
CA GLY A 49 5.31 -8.04 -25.93
C GLY A 49 5.75 -6.61 -26.24
N PRO A 50 7.04 -6.32 -26.14
CA PRO A 50 7.56 -5.00 -26.45
C PRO A 50 7.28 -4.69 -27.93
N ALA A 51 6.41 -3.72 -28.22
CA ALA A 51 6.64 -2.94 -29.43
C ALA A 51 8.09 -2.44 -29.36
N LYS A 52 8.79 -2.31 -30.49
CA LYS A 52 10.22 -1.97 -30.49
C LYS A 52 10.46 -0.69 -29.66
N GLY A 53 11.01 -0.84 -28.45
CA GLY A 53 11.27 0.26 -27.51
C GLY A 53 10.38 0.31 -26.26
N GLU A 54 9.31 -0.48 -26.17
CA GLU A 54 8.45 -0.54 -24.99
C GLU A 54 8.87 -1.68 -24.05
N ALA A 55 8.69 -1.55 -22.74
CA ALA A 55 8.88 -2.68 -21.84
C ALA A 55 7.72 -3.67 -21.91
N TYR A 56 8.04 -4.95 -21.80
CA TYR A 56 7.06 -5.99 -21.47
C TYR A 56 6.36 -5.63 -20.15
N ARG A 57 5.03 -5.68 -20.11
CA ARG A 57 4.23 -5.38 -18.93
C ARG A 57 3.18 -6.47 -18.74
N ASP A 58 3.18 -7.04 -17.56
CA ASP A 58 2.12 -7.90 -17.06
C ASP A 58 1.98 -7.55 -15.57
N ASN A 59 1.05 -6.64 -15.27
CA ASN A 59 0.70 -6.28 -13.90
C ASN A 59 -0.71 -5.68 -13.85
N GLU A 60 -1.21 -5.47 -12.65
CA GLU A 60 -2.40 -4.69 -12.37
C GLU A 60 -1.98 -3.31 -11.86
N ARG A 61 -2.56 -2.24 -12.40
CA ARG A 61 -2.15 -0.86 -12.07
C ARG A 61 -3.35 0.05 -11.81
N ILE A 62 -3.16 0.95 -10.86
CA ILE A 62 -3.98 2.17 -10.68
C ILE A 62 -3.04 3.38 -10.70
N SER A 63 -3.51 4.47 -11.30
CA SER A 63 -2.83 5.77 -11.30
C SER A 63 -3.78 6.77 -10.67
N VAL A 64 -3.34 7.45 -9.62
CA VAL A 64 -4.13 8.47 -8.92
C VAL A 64 -3.33 9.75 -8.96
N ASN A 65 -3.94 10.82 -9.51
CA ASN A 65 -3.34 12.14 -9.49
C ASN A 65 -3.81 12.88 -8.23
N ASP A 66 -3.02 12.80 -7.15
CA ASP A 66 -3.36 13.35 -5.84
C ASP A 66 -2.15 14.06 -5.21
N PRO A 67 -2.08 15.40 -5.34
CA PRO A 67 -1.02 16.20 -4.74
C PRO A 67 -0.98 16.12 -3.21
N VAL A 68 -2.14 15.94 -2.55
CA VAL A 68 -2.22 15.87 -1.08
C VAL A 68 -1.62 14.56 -0.61
N LEU A 69 -1.97 13.45 -1.25
CA LEU A 69 -1.38 12.16 -0.96
C LEU A 69 0.14 12.17 -1.19
N ALA A 70 0.59 12.76 -2.30
CA ALA A 70 2.01 12.88 -2.60
C ALA A 70 2.77 13.64 -1.52
N GLU A 71 2.23 14.77 -1.05
CA GLU A 71 2.81 15.56 0.03
C GLU A 71 2.80 14.78 1.36
N CYS A 72 1.70 14.10 1.70
CA CYS A 72 1.63 13.28 2.91
C CYS A 72 2.68 12.16 2.91
N ILE A 73 2.92 11.51 1.77
CA ILE A 73 3.97 10.48 1.67
C ILE A 73 5.35 11.12 1.80
N TRP A 74 5.58 12.26 1.16
CA TRP A 74 6.85 12.99 1.25
C TRP A 74 7.20 13.37 2.69
N GLU A 75 6.24 13.97 3.41
CA GLU A 75 6.41 14.44 4.79
C GLU A 75 6.32 13.32 5.84
N SER A 76 5.97 12.08 5.45
CA SER A 76 5.93 10.91 6.36
C SER A 76 7.30 10.49 6.91
N GLY A 77 8.38 11.15 6.48
CA GLY A 77 9.76 10.84 6.80
C GLY A 77 10.60 10.50 5.58
N LEU A 78 9.98 10.33 4.41
CA LEU A 78 10.68 10.07 3.16
C LEU A 78 11.63 11.22 2.80
N LYS A 79 11.18 12.47 2.96
CA LYS A 79 12.00 13.68 2.76
C LYS A 79 13.37 13.60 3.44
N LYS A 80 13.41 13.15 4.70
CA LYS A 80 14.65 13.03 5.49
C LYS A 80 15.65 12.04 4.89
N VAL A 81 15.18 11.03 4.16
CA VAL A 81 16.04 10.07 3.45
C VAL A 81 16.77 10.75 2.29
N PHE A 82 16.18 11.81 1.73
CA PHE A 82 16.72 12.54 0.59
C PHE A 82 17.50 13.81 0.95
N ASP A 83 17.53 14.23 2.22
CA ASP A 83 18.18 15.48 2.66
C ASP A 83 19.67 15.53 2.25
N ASP A 84 20.37 14.39 2.31
CA ASP A 84 21.80 14.28 1.98
C ASP A 84 22.06 13.78 0.54
N ILE A 85 21.02 13.60 -0.27
CA ILE A 85 21.13 13.10 -1.65
C ILE A 85 21.14 14.29 -2.62
N LYS A 86 22.27 14.46 -3.30
CA LYS A 86 22.42 15.41 -4.41
C LYS A 86 22.81 14.68 -5.68
N VAL A 87 22.08 14.93 -6.76
CA VAL A 87 22.40 14.39 -8.08
C VAL A 87 22.57 15.54 -9.05
N GLN A 88 23.76 15.68 -9.63
CA GLN A 88 24.08 16.78 -10.56
C GLN A 88 23.70 18.16 -9.99
N GLU A 89 24.05 18.43 -8.73
CA GLU A 89 23.71 19.64 -7.98
C GLU A 89 22.21 19.89 -7.73
N LYS A 90 21.34 18.91 -8.02
CA LYS A 90 19.90 18.98 -7.73
C LYS A 90 19.56 18.19 -6.48
N VAL A 91 18.56 18.70 -5.75
CA VAL A 91 17.96 18.06 -4.58
C VAL A 91 16.54 17.62 -4.90
N ALA A 92 16.07 16.56 -4.24
CA ALA A 92 14.67 16.18 -4.31
C ALA A 92 13.82 17.19 -3.52
N VAL A 93 12.70 17.63 -4.09
CA VAL A 93 11.81 18.64 -3.50
C VAL A 93 10.41 18.11 -3.18
N GLY A 94 10.09 16.88 -3.60
CA GLY A 94 8.78 16.28 -3.44
C GLY A 94 8.60 15.05 -4.32
N LEU A 95 7.36 14.56 -4.40
CA LEU A 95 6.97 13.45 -5.25
C LEU A 95 6.15 13.93 -6.45
N ASN A 96 6.14 13.16 -7.53
CA ASN A 96 5.19 13.36 -8.62
C ASN A 96 3.76 13.10 -8.10
N PRO A 97 2.79 14.02 -8.25
CA PRO A 97 1.41 13.82 -7.80
C PRO A 97 0.70 12.62 -8.41
N ASN A 98 1.17 12.11 -9.55
CA ASN A 98 0.66 10.91 -10.17
C ASN A 98 1.23 9.65 -9.51
N ILE A 99 0.62 9.24 -8.39
CA ILE A 99 0.97 8.05 -7.62
C ILE A 99 0.41 6.79 -8.30
N ARG A 100 1.29 5.82 -8.54
CA ARG A 100 0.95 4.55 -9.20
C ARG A 100 1.02 3.39 -8.22
N PHE A 101 -0.08 2.66 -8.09
CA PHE A 101 -0.12 1.41 -7.34
C PHE A 101 -0.02 0.25 -8.32
N TYR A 102 0.91 -0.66 -8.06
CA TYR A 102 1.09 -1.89 -8.83
C TYR A 102 0.76 -3.10 -7.99
N ARG A 103 0.01 -4.04 -8.56
CA ARG A 103 -0.29 -5.35 -7.97
C ARG A 103 0.19 -6.43 -8.92
N TYR A 104 0.87 -7.42 -8.36
CA TYR A 104 1.42 -8.55 -9.10
C TYR A 104 0.89 -9.85 -8.51
N LYS A 105 0.45 -10.75 -9.40
CA LYS A 105 0.14 -12.15 -9.12
C LYS A 105 1.34 -13.02 -9.51
N VAL A 106 1.38 -14.25 -9.01
CA VAL A 106 2.44 -15.20 -9.38
C VAL A 106 2.50 -15.35 -10.90
N GLY A 107 3.70 -15.18 -11.47
CA GLY A 107 3.95 -15.24 -12.92
C GLY A 107 3.96 -13.89 -13.63
N GLN A 108 3.34 -12.85 -13.05
CA GLN A 108 3.32 -11.49 -13.59
C GLN A 108 4.68 -10.81 -13.42
N ARG A 109 5.08 -9.94 -14.36
CA ARG A 109 6.37 -9.24 -14.34
C ARG A 109 6.36 -7.97 -15.16
N PHE A 110 7.36 -7.13 -14.88
CA PHE A 110 7.64 -5.92 -15.63
C PHE A 110 9.07 -5.96 -16.16
N GLY A 111 9.22 -5.87 -17.48
CA GLY A 111 10.52 -5.85 -18.16
C GLY A 111 11.33 -4.58 -17.87
N ARG A 112 12.65 -4.67 -18.07
CA ARG A 112 13.58 -3.55 -17.93
C ARG A 112 13.20 -2.40 -18.87
N HIS A 113 13.26 -1.17 -18.36
CA HIS A 113 13.04 0.07 -19.10
C HIS A 113 13.69 1.24 -18.37
N ILE A 114 13.74 2.37 -19.06
CA ILE A 114 14.02 3.69 -18.48
C ILE A 114 12.70 4.44 -18.47
N ASP A 115 12.34 5.03 -17.34
CA ASP A 115 11.15 5.87 -17.23
C ASP A 115 11.38 7.23 -17.89
N GLU A 116 10.32 7.76 -18.49
CA GLU A 116 10.34 9.09 -19.06
C GLU A 116 10.36 10.18 -17.97
N SER A 117 10.95 11.32 -18.31
CA SER A 117 10.92 12.51 -17.46
C SER A 117 9.61 13.27 -17.64
N VAL A 118 8.96 13.61 -16.54
CA VAL A 118 7.73 14.42 -16.52
C VAL A 118 8.02 15.81 -15.98
N ASP A 119 7.64 16.83 -16.74
CA ASP A 119 7.61 18.23 -16.30
C ASP A 119 6.35 18.46 -15.44
N LEU A 120 6.54 18.98 -14.23
CA LEU A 120 5.46 19.23 -13.27
C LEU A 120 5.08 20.72 -13.19
N GLY A 121 5.74 21.58 -13.97
CA GLY A 121 5.61 23.04 -13.86
C GLY A 121 6.48 23.62 -12.75
N GLU A 122 6.55 24.96 -12.70
CA GLU A 122 7.28 25.72 -11.67
C GLU A 122 8.78 25.33 -11.53
N GLY A 123 9.38 24.80 -12.60
CA GLY A 123 10.76 24.32 -12.61
C GLY A 123 10.95 22.94 -11.96
N CYS A 124 9.89 22.31 -11.47
CA CYS A 124 9.91 20.94 -10.95
C CYS A 124 9.83 19.92 -12.10
N LYS A 125 10.78 18.99 -12.14
CA LYS A 125 10.82 17.93 -13.16
C LYS A 125 11.33 16.63 -12.56
N THR A 126 10.69 15.53 -12.93
CA THR A 126 11.21 14.18 -12.65
C THR A 126 12.25 13.80 -13.68
N GLN A 127 13.37 13.21 -13.26
CA GLN A 127 14.45 12.80 -14.15
C GLN A 127 14.98 11.44 -13.75
N TYR A 128 15.29 10.61 -14.76
CA TYR A 128 16.10 9.42 -14.54
C TYR A 128 17.52 9.84 -14.16
N THR A 129 18.05 9.24 -13.10
CA THR A 129 19.42 9.47 -12.62
C THR A 129 20.25 8.22 -12.90
N TYR A 130 21.50 8.40 -13.34
CA TYR A 130 22.43 7.32 -13.69
C TYR A 130 23.51 7.15 -12.64
#